data_AF-A0A2V8RGY6-F1
#
_entry.id   AF-A0A2V8RGY6-F1
#
_cell.length_a   1.000
_cell.length_b   1.000
_cell.length_c   1.000
_cell.angle_alpha   90.00
_cell.angle_beta   90.00
_cell.angle_gamma   90.00
#
_symmetry.space_group_name_H-M   'P 1'
#
loop_
_entity.id
_entity.type
_entity.pdbx_description
1 polymer ?
#
loop_
_entity_poly.entity_id
_entity_poly.type
_entity_poly.pdbx_seq_one_letter_code
_entity_poly.pdbx_strand_id
1 'polypeptide(L)'
;MVGEKSFGAGAEQELFTLRDGDGLLLTTIKWASASGKPFLGEDRNRSGVTPSVEVKRPESPDVALDVEDPNNDEESKPNQTPVKPTDVAPKPEDTQLKKALELLRDKTAAAQRAP
;
A
#
# COMPACT_ATOMS: atom_id res chain seq x y z
N MET A 1 5.34 -12.23 -6.18
CA MET A 1 4.33 -11.23 -5.76
C MET A 1 3.56 -10.79 -7.01
N VAL A 2 2.25 -10.62 -6.90
CA VAL A 2 1.38 -10.14 -8.00
C VAL A 2 0.72 -8.84 -7.52
N GLY A 3 0.75 -7.78 -8.32
CA GLY A 3 0.12 -6.50 -7.96
C GLY A 3 0.92 -5.31 -8.45
N GLU A 4 0.91 -4.22 -7.69
CA GLU A 4 1.66 -3.00 -8.00
C GLU A 4 2.89 -2.85 -7.10
N LYS A 5 3.77 -1.91 -7.45
CA LYS A 5 4.92 -1.57 -6.61
C LYS A 5 4.43 -1.04 -5.25
N SER A 6 4.97 -1.58 -4.16
CA SER A 6 4.63 -1.07 -2.83
C SER A 6 5.23 0.32 -2.59
N PHE A 7 4.68 1.05 -1.60
CA PHE A 7 5.11 2.41 -1.28
C PHE A 7 6.56 2.50 -0.76
N GLY A 8 7.00 1.51 0.03
CA GLY A 8 8.33 1.50 0.65
C GLY A 8 8.43 2.08 2.06
N ALA A 9 7.33 2.02 2.82
CA ALA A 9 7.39 2.21 4.28
C ALA A 9 8.16 1.03 4.89
N GLY A 10 9.45 1.24 5.12
CA GLY A 10 10.38 0.24 5.62
C GLY A 10 11.29 0.80 6.69
N ALA A 11 10.72 1.54 7.62
CA ALA A 11 11.43 2.17 8.72
C ALA A 11 10.56 2.14 9.98
N GLU A 12 11.21 2.08 11.13
CA GLU A 12 10.56 2.25 12.43
C GLU A 12 10.86 3.65 12.94
N GLN A 13 9.83 4.30 13.47
CA GLN A 13 9.93 5.61 14.08
C GLN A 13 9.64 5.50 15.57
N GLU A 14 10.46 6.17 16.37
CA GLU A 14 10.32 6.23 17.82
C GLU A 14 10.13 7.69 18.24
N LEU A 15 9.18 7.91 19.15
CA LEU A 15 8.91 9.22 19.72
C LEU A 15 9.75 9.43 20.98
N PHE A 16 10.61 10.43 20.94
CA PHE A 16 11.38 10.89 22.08
C PHE A 16 10.71 12.14 22.64
N THR A 17 10.11 12.05 23.83
CA THR A 17 9.48 13.19 24.49
C THR A 17 10.52 14.10 25.16
N LEU A 18 10.33 15.41 25.05
CA LEU A 18 11.14 16.44 25.66
C LEU A 18 10.48 16.90 26.97
N ARG A 19 11.28 17.51 27.85
CA ARG A 19 10.84 17.90 29.20
C ARG A 19 9.68 18.91 29.19
N ASP A 20 9.61 19.74 28.16
CA ASP A 20 8.63 20.83 28.06
C ASP A 20 7.32 20.41 27.37
N GLY A 21 7.18 19.11 27.03
CA GLY A 21 5.98 18.55 26.40
C GLY A 21 6.09 18.34 24.88
N ASP A 22 7.12 18.89 24.25
CA ASP A 22 7.45 18.64 22.83
C ASP A 22 7.97 17.21 22.60
N GLY A 23 8.13 16.81 21.33
CA GLY A 23 8.65 15.49 20.97
C GLY A 23 9.41 15.48 19.66
N LEU A 24 10.39 14.57 19.54
CA LEU A 24 11.08 14.25 18.30
C LEU A 24 10.67 12.85 17.84
N LEU A 25 10.03 12.77 16.66
CA LEU A 25 9.76 11.49 16.00
C LEU A 25 10.93 11.15 15.09
N LEU A 26 11.77 10.21 15.51
CA LEU A 26 13.01 9.87 14.80
C LEU A 26 12.93 8.48 14.20
N THR A 27 13.44 8.33 12.97
CA THR A 27 13.64 7.01 12.38
C THR A 27 14.83 6.33 13.05
N THR A 28 14.57 5.26 13.79
CA THR A 28 15.60 4.51 14.53
C THR A 28 16.07 3.26 13.80
N ILE A 29 15.20 2.68 12.97
CA ILE A 29 15.49 1.46 12.21
C ILE A 29 15.10 1.65 10.75
N LYS A 30 15.94 1.11 9.86
CA LYS A 30 15.68 1.03 8.42
C LYS A 30 15.74 -0.43 7.98
N TRP A 31 14.61 -0.97 7.56
CA TRP A 31 14.48 -2.36 7.12
C TRP A 31 14.96 -2.54 5.68
N ALA A 32 15.59 -3.68 5.43
CA ALA A 32 16.10 -4.06 4.12
C ALA A 32 15.69 -5.49 3.74
N SER A 33 15.64 -5.74 2.45
CA SER A 33 15.50 -7.09 1.90
C SER A 33 16.70 -7.97 2.28
N ALA A 34 16.56 -9.29 2.13
CA ALA A 34 17.66 -10.25 2.32
C ALA A 34 18.89 -9.96 1.42
N SER A 35 18.69 -9.21 0.33
CA SER A 35 19.78 -8.74 -0.55
C SER A 35 20.50 -7.47 -0.06
N GLY A 36 20.11 -6.93 1.10
CA GLY A 36 20.66 -5.70 1.67
C GLY A 36 20.06 -4.41 1.10
N LYS A 37 19.15 -4.48 0.12
CA LYS A 37 18.47 -3.30 -0.44
C LYS A 37 17.40 -2.78 0.54
N PRO A 38 17.51 -1.54 1.05
CA PRO A 38 16.49 -0.95 1.92
C PRO A 38 15.14 -0.82 1.22
N PHE A 39 14.04 -0.98 1.96
CA PHE A 39 12.71 -0.76 1.41
C PHE A 39 12.33 0.73 1.34
N LEU A 40 12.90 1.54 2.23
CA LEU A 40 12.81 3.00 2.17
C LEU A 40 14.01 3.55 1.39
N GLY A 41 13.81 3.88 0.12
CA GLY A 41 14.84 4.46 -0.75
C GLY A 41 15.07 5.96 -0.51
N GLU A 42 15.98 6.55 -1.28
CA GLU A 42 16.20 8.01 -1.31
C GLU A 42 15.05 8.75 -2.01
N ASP A 43 14.36 8.08 -2.93
CA ASP A 43 13.23 8.61 -3.68
C ASP A 43 12.17 7.53 -3.89
N ARG A 44 10.98 7.95 -4.37
CA ARG A 44 9.85 7.05 -4.63
C ARG A 44 10.16 5.95 -5.66
N ASN A 45 11.08 6.21 -6.58
CA ASN A 45 11.46 5.24 -7.62
C ASN A 45 12.37 4.13 -7.06
N ARG A 46 13.10 4.41 -5.98
CA ARG A 46 14.01 3.48 -5.30
C ARG A 46 13.42 2.90 -4.01
N SER A 47 12.27 3.39 -3.55
CA SER A 47 11.48 2.83 -2.46
C SER A 47 10.56 1.70 -2.90
N GLY A 48 10.22 0.80 -1.97
CA GLY A 48 9.24 -0.24 -2.17
C GLY A 48 9.79 -1.56 -2.71
N VAL A 49 8.87 -2.50 -2.92
CA VAL A 49 9.14 -3.82 -3.48
C VAL A 49 8.44 -3.92 -4.83
N THR A 50 9.22 -4.18 -5.88
CA THR A 50 8.69 -4.43 -7.21
C THR A 50 8.07 -5.84 -7.27
N PRO A 51 6.83 -5.99 -7.77
CA PRO A 51 6.19 -7.29 -7.93
C PRO A 51 6.88 -8.14 -8.99
N SER A 52 6.72 -9.45 -8.88
CA SER A 52 7.18 -10.39 -9.91
C SER A 52 6.26 -10.37 -11.13
N VAL A 53 4.98 -10.05 -10.93
CA VAL A 53 3.99 -9.86 -11.98
C VAL A 53 3.22 -8.58 -11.68
N GLU A 54 3.38 -7.58 -12.55
CA GLU A 54 2.70 -6.30 -12.40
C GLU A 54 1.26 -6.39 -12.88
N VAL A 55 0.32 -6.00 -12.02
CA VAL A 55 -1.12 -5.97 -12.32
C VAL A 55 -1.69 -4.68 -11.74
N LYS A 56 -1.96 -3.72 -12.61
CA LYS A 56 -2.57 -2.44 -12.25
C LYS A 56 -4.04 -2.65 -11.91
N ARG A 57 -4.48 -2.07 -10.80
CA ARG A 57 -5.89 -2.00 -10.46
C ARG A 57 -6.59 -1.11 -11.50
N PRO A 58 -7.76 -1.50 -12.02
CA PRO A 58 -8.58 -0.58 -12.81
C PRO A 58 -8.90 0.65 -11.95
N GLU A 59 -8.64 1.84 -12.48
CA GLU A 59 -8.95 3.13 -11.85
C GLU A 59 -10.48 3.25 -11.65
N SER A 60 -10.98 2.76 -10.52
CA SER A 60 -12.36 3.01 -10.09
C SER A 60 -12.40 4.39 -9.42
N PRO A 61 -13.25 5.32 -9.89
CA PRO A 61 -13.28 6.70 -9.40
C PRO A 61 -13.60 6.84 -7.89
N ASP A 62 -14.11 5.78 -7.26
CA ASP A 62 -14.54 5.77 -5.84
C ASP A 62 -13.44 5.37 -4.83
N VAL A 63 -12.21 5.07 -5.28
CA VAL A 63 -11.08 4.71 -4.39
C VAL A 63 -9.93 5.71 -4.51
N ALA A 64 -10.26 6.97 -4.79
CA ALA A 64 -9.41 8.07 -4.33
C ALA A 64 -9.54 8.10 -2.80
N LEU A 65 -8.76 7.26 -2.11
CA LEU A 65 -8.51 7.44 -0.69
C LEU A 65 -7.89 8.83 -0.57
N ASP A 66 -8.70 9.75 -0.06
CA ASP A 66 -8.27 11.07 0.36
C ASP A 66 -7.11 10.85 1.35
N VAL A 67 -5.90 11.08 0.87
CA VAL A 67 -4.75 11.16 1.75
C VAL A 67 -4.91 12.51 2.42
N GLU A 68 -5.65 12.54 3.53
CA GLU A 68 -5.78 13.74 4.35
C GLU A 68 -4.36 14.20 4.69
N ASP A 69 -3.98 15.36 4.13
CA ASP A 69 -2.77 16.06 4.49
C ASP A 69 -2.96 16.56 5.93
N PRO A 70 -2.16 16.07 6.91
CA PRO A 70 -2.32 16.46 8.30
C PRO A 70 -2.01 17.95 8.57
N ASN A 71 -1.66 18.74 7.54
CA ASN A 71 -1.43 20.18 7.64
C ASN A 71 -2.58 21.05 7.08
N ASN A 72 -3.69 20.47 6.63
CA ASN A 72 -4.80 21.24 6.07
C ASN A 72 -5.82 21.62 7.16
N ASP A 73 -5.50 22.64 7.96
CA ASP A 73 -6.44 23.33 8.86
C ASP A 73 -7.42 24.20 8.05
N GLU A 74 -8.35 23.59 7.31
CA GLU A 74 -9.49 24.30 6.71
C GLU A 74 -10.78 23.96 7.46
N GLU A 75 -11.04 24.83 8.44
CA GLU A 75 -12.31 25.32 8.97
C GLU A 75 -13.62 24.58 8.62
N SER A 76 -14.34 24.21 9.68
CA SER A 76 -15.58 23.44 9.72
C SER A 76 -16.70 23.93 8.78
N LYS A 77 -17.35 22.99 8.08
CA LYS A 77 -18.76 23.11 7.66
C LYS A 77 -19.52 21.80 7.94
N PRO A 78 -20.52 21.79 8.83
CA PRO A 78 -21.35 20.62 9.08
C PRO A 78 -22.56 20.63 8.15
N ASN A 79 -22.53 19.88 7.05
CA ASN A 79 -23.77 19.42 6.40
C ASN A 79 -23.55 18.22 5.48
N GLN A 80 -23.37 17.02 6.05
CA GLN A 80 -23.58 15.78 5.30
C GLN A 80 -24.99 15.29 5.62
N THR A 81 -25.93 15.53 4.70
CA THR A 81 -27.19 14.79 4.65
C THR A 81 -26.87 13.30 4.47
N PRO A 82 -27.57 12.36 5.15
CA PRO A 82 -27.28 10.95 5.02
C PRO A 82 -27.63 10.50 3.61
N VAL A 83 -26.62 10.23 2.78
CA VAL A 83 -26.80 9.50 1.53
C VAL A 83 -27.26 8.09 1.89
N LYS A 84 -28.53 7.84 1.61
CA LYS A 84 -29.18 6.54 1.68
C LYS A 84 -28.33 5.54 0.86
N PRO A 85 -27.92 4.38 1.42
CA PRO A 85 -27.17 3.38 0.67
C PRO A 85 -28.10 2.73 -0.36
N THR A 86 -28.16 3.32 -1.54
CA THR A 86 -28.85 2.77 -2.70
C THR A 86 -27.81 2.12 -3.59
N ASP A 87 -28.06 0.86 -3.90
CA ASP A 87 -27.38 -0.03 -4.83
C ASP A 87 -25.94 -0.42 -4.47
N VAL A 88 -25.82 -1.68 -4.05
CA VAL A 88 -24.58 -2.43 -3.97
C VAL A 88 -23.97 -2.45 -5.37
N ALA A 89 -23.08 -1.50 -5.65
CA ALA A 89 -22.27 -1.53 -6.86
C ALA A 89 -21.65 -2.94 -6.98
N PRO A 90 -21.67 -3.55 -8.17
CA PRO A 90 -21.08 -4.87 -8.36
C PRO A 90 -19.64 -4.81 -7.87
N LYS A 91 -19.27 -5.72 -6.94
CA LYS A 91 -17.91 -5.79 -6.39
C LYS A 91 -16.94 -5.75 -7.57
N PRO A 92 -16.06 -4.74 -7.66
CA PRO A 92 -15.10 -4.68 -8.75
C PRO A 92 -14.28 -5.96 -8.72
N GLU A 93 -14.15 -6.58 -9.89
CA GLU A 93 -13.47 -7.84 -10.05
C GLU A 93 -12.00 -7.71 -9.64
N ASP A 94 -11.53 -8.56 -8.72
CA ASP A 94 -10.14 -8.55 -8.26
C ASP A 94 -9.23 -9.23 -9.29
N THR A 95 -8.69 -8.42 -10.21
CA THR A 95 -7.77 -8.85 -11.27
C THR A 95 -6.46 -9.39 -10.72
N GLN A 96 -5.98 -8.87 -9.58
CA GLN A 96 -4.74 -9.32 -8.93
C GLN A 96 -4.91 -10.73 -8.36
N LEU A 97 -6.03 -10.99 -7.69
CA LEU A 97 -6.36 -12.32 -7.16
C LEU A 97 -6.51 -13.35 -8.26
N LYS A 98 -7.23 -13.04 -9.34
CA LYS A 98 -7.40 -13.95 -10.48
C LYS A 98 -6.05 -14.33 -11.10
N LYS A 99 -5.18 -13.34 -11.34
CA LYS A 99 -3.84 -13.57 -11.88
C LYS A 99 -2.94 -14.37 -10.94
N ALA A 100 -3.02 -14.13 -9.63
CA ALA A 100 -2.29 -14.93 -8.66
C ALA A 100 -2.71 -16.41 -8.67
N LEU A 101 -4.01 -16.69 -8.77
CA LEU A 101 -4.52 -18.07 -8.82
C LEU A 101 -4.15 -18.80 -10.11
N GLU A 102 -4.16 -18.11 -11.26
CA GLU A 102 -3.69 -18.64 -12.54
C GLU A 102 -2.22 -19.10 -12.45
N LEU A 103 -1.33 -18.21 -12.00
CA LEU A 103 0.10 -18.49 -11.85
C LEU A 103 0.40 -19.61 -10.85
N LEU A 104 -0.35 -19.66 -9.75
CA LEU A 104 -0.20 -20.73 -8.76
C LEU A 104 -0.57 -22.09 -9.36
N ARG A 105 -1.67 -22.19 -10.11
CA ARG A 105 -2.08 -23.44 -10.77
C ARG A 105 -1.05 -23.89 -11.79
N ASP A 106 -0.57 -22.99 -12.64
CA ASP A 106 0.43 -23.30 -13.67
C ASP A 106 1.75 -23.76 -13.06
N LYS A 107 2.23 -23.08 -12.00
CA LYS A 107 3.44 -23.49 -11.28
C LYS A 107 3.29 -24.86 -10.63
N THR A 108 2.12 -25.17 -10.08
CA THR A 108 1.85 -26.47 -9.46
C THR A 108 1.85 -27.59 -10.51
N ALA A 109 1.24 -27.33 -11.68
CA ALA A 109 1.26 -28.26 -12.81
C ALA A 109 2.67 -28.47 -13.38
N ALA A 110 3.48 -27.40 -13.45
CA ALA A 110 4.89 -27.50 -13.87
C ALA A 110 5.75 -28.28 -12.87
N ALA A 111 5.54 -28.08 -11.57
CA ALA A 111 6.25 -28.81 -10.52
C ALA A 111 5.91 -30.31 -10.51
N GLN A 112 4.67 -30.69 -10.82
CA GLN A 112 4.26 -32.10 -10.96
C GLN A 112 4.79 -32.77 -12.24
N ARG A 113 5.25 -31.99 -13.23
CA ARG A 113 5.81 -32.47 -14.50
C ARG A 113 7.34 -32.50 -14.52
N ALA A 114 7.99 -31.98 -13.48
CA ALA A 114 9.45 -32.07 -13.34
C ALA A 114 9.83 -33.47 -12.81
N PRO A 115 10.79 -34.17 -13.44
CA PRO A 115 11.18 -35.55 -13.09
C PRO A 115 11.94 -35.65 -11.75
#